data_AF-A0A1G9JZ40-F1
#
_entry.id   AF-A0A1G9JZ40-F1
#
_cell.length_a   1.000
_cell.length_b   1.000
_cell.length_c   1.000
_cell.angle_alpha   90.00
_cell.angle_beta   90.00
_cell.angle_gamma   90.00
#
_symmetry.space_group_name_H-M   'P 1'
#
loop_
_entity.id
_entity.type
_entity.pdbx_description
1 polymer ?
#
loop_
_entity_poly.entity_id
_entity_poly.type
_entity_poly.pdbx_seq_one_letter_code
_entity_poly.pdbx_strand_id
1 'polypeptide(L)'
;MVSQLINAQRAKSRSPEVAHRLALLRDLAEQAAAGHIDRAGAVARMEEIKQDTSTLLVPAQGRTEPPADMAVKRAVREIQAQLRAVAGAGDLLDAAKKLDEAYPEIAEFLRVYGTARTPDAIAYYKRHA
;
A
#
# COMPACT_ATOMS: atom_id res chain seq x y z
N MET A 1 22.19 28.23 5.14
CA MET A 1 22.14 28.05 6.60
C MET A 1 20.70 27.76 7.02
N VAL A 2 20.38 26.51 7.37
CA VAL A 2 19.57 26.13 8.53
C VAL A 2 20.07 24.74 8.92
N SER A 3 20.73 24.68 10.07
CA SER A 3 21.23 23.48 10.73
C SER A 3 20.10 22.85 11.54
N GLN A 4 19.91 21.55 11.43
CA GLN A 4 19.35 20.74 12.51
C GLN A 4 20.19 19.48 12.69
N LEU A 5 21.38 19.71 13.22
CA LEU A 5 22.07 18.78 14.09
C LEU A 5 21.51 19.03 15.50
N ILE A 6 20.54 18.22 15.93
CA ILE A 6 20.13 18.17 17.34
C ILE A 6 20.48 16.76 17.82
N ASN A 7 21.57 16.72 18.61
CA ASN A 7 22.09 15.58 19.36
C ASN A 7 22.49 14.36 18.55
N ALA A 8 23.79 14.30 18.22
CA ALA A 8 24.55 13.20 17.65
C ALA A 8 24.52 11.86 18.45
N GLN A 9 23.36 11.46 18.97
CA GLN A 9 23.05 10.10 19.38
C GLN A 9 22.15 9.49 18.33
N ARG A 10 22.76 8.81 17.35
CA ARG A 10 22.05 7.76 16.62
C ARG A 10 21.85 6.63 17.62
N ALA A 11 20.82 6.71 18.46
CA ALA A 11 20.27 5.53 19.11
C ALA A 11 19.75 4.67 17.96
N LYS A 12 20.65 3.84 17.39
CA LYS A 12 20.36 2.79 16.44
C LYS A 12 19.19 2.04 17.06
N SER A 13 17.96 2.27 16.59
CA SER A 13 16.92 1.28 16.82
C SER A 13 17.49 0.02 16.18
N ARG A 14 17.89 -0.91 17.04
CA ARG A 14 18.75 -2.04 16.66
C ARG A 14 18.08 -2.95 15.63
N SER A 15 16.76 -2.80 15.42
CA SER A 15 15.96 -3.54 14.46
C SER A 15 14.83 -2.65 13.90
N PRO A 16 14.78 -2.41 12.57
CA PRO A 16 13.70 -1.63 11.92
C PRO A 16 12.31 -2.24 12.15
N GLU A 17 12.24 -3.54 12.35
CA GLU A 17 11.04 -4.30 12.68
C GLU A 17 10.41 -3.91 14.03
N VAL A 18 11.22 -3.55 15.03
CA VAL A 18 10.72 -3.10 16.34
C VAL A 18 10.10 -1.71 16.23
N ALA A 19 10.67 -0.84 15.39
CA ALA A 19 10.09 0.47 15.11
C ALA A 19 8.76 0.35 14.36
N HIS A 20 8.64 -0.64 13.48
CA HIS A 20 7.39 -0.95 12.79
C HIS A 20 6.30 -1.42 13.75
N ARG A 21 6.59 -2.42 14.60
CA ARG A 21 5.63 -2.92 15.60
C ARG A 21 5.17 -1.83 16.57
N LEU A 22 6.07 -0.91 16.95
CA LEU A 22 5.71 0.24 17.80
C LEU A 22 4.77 1.22 17.09
N ALA A 23 4.92 1.43 15.78
CA ALA A 23 3.99 2.24 15.00
C ALA A 23 2.60 1.61 14.91
N LEU A 24 2.52 0.29 14.68
CA LEU A 24 1.24 -0.44 14.66
C LEU A 24 0.53 -0.42 16.03
N LEU A 25 1.28 -0.58 17.13
CA LEU A 25 0.72 -0.50 18.48
C LEU A 25 0.18 0.90 18.80
N ARG A 26 0.82 1.95 18.29
CA ARG A 26 0.32 3.32 18.44
C ARG A 26 -1.02 3.52 17.72
N ASP A 27 -1.12 3.07 16.48
CA ASP A 27 -2.35 3.17 15.68
C ASP A 27 -3.50 2.39 16.33
N LEU A 28 -3.22 1.18 16.82
CA LEU A 28 -4.20 0.39 17.59
C LEU A 28 -4.68 1.11 18.86
N ALA A 29 -3.79 1.80 19.57
CA ALA A 29 -4.15 2.58 20.75
C ALA A 29 -5.03 3.79 20.38
N GLU A 30 -4.77 4.46 19.26
CA GLU A 30 -5.60 5.55 18.74
C GLU A 30 -7.01 5.04 18.35
N GLN A 31 -7.11 3.89 17.69
CA GLN A 31 -8.39 3.26 17.33
C GLN A 31 -9.20 2.79 18.54
N ALA A 32 -8.53 2.26 19.58
CA ALA A 32 -9.16 1.88 20.84
C ALA A 32 -9.65 3.11 21.63
N ALA A 33 -8.86 4.19 21.65
CA ALA A 33 -9.26 5.46 22.27
C ALA A 33 -10.45 6.11 21.56
N ALA A 34 -10.54 5.96 20.23
CA ALA A 34 -11.66 6.43 19.42
C ALA A 34 -12.89 5.50 19.46
N GLY A 35 -12.81 4.34 20.13
CA GLY A 35 -13.91 3.38 20.24
C GLY A 35 -14.23 2.60 18.96
N HIS A 36 -13.32 2.62 17.98
CA HIS A 36 -13.47 1.92 16.70
C HIS A 36 -13.14 0.42 16.78
N ILE A 37 -12.54 -0.03 17.88
CA ILE A 37 -12.25 -1.43 18.14
C ILE A 37 -12.68 -1.80 19.56
N ASP A 38 -13.27 -2.98 19.69
CA ASP A 38 -13.66 -3.53 20.98
C ASP A 38 -12.47 -4.22 21.68
N ARG A 39 -12.64 -4.55 22.96
CA ARG A 39 -11.57 -5.17 23.77
C ARG A 39 -11.08 -6.49 23.17
N ALA A 40 -11.99 -7.29 22.63
CA ALA A 40 -11.64 -8.58 22.03
C ALA A 40 -10.83 -8.41 20.73
N GLY A 41 -11.25 -7.48 19.86
CA GLY A 41 -10.52 -7.13 18.64
C GLY A 41 -9.15 -6.51 18.93
N ALA A 42 -9.03 -5.68 19.96
CA ALA A 42 -7.75 -5.10 20.35
C ALA A 42 -6.73 -6.17 20.77
N VAL A 43 -7.15 -7.17 21.54
CA VAL A 43 -6.29 -8.29 21.96
C VAL A 43 -5.85 -9.12 20.76
N ALA A 44 -6.75 -9.43 19.83
CA ALA A 44 -6.42 -10.14 18.60
C ALA A 44 -5.39 -9.38 17.76
N ARG A 45 -5.60 -8.07 17.55
CA ARG A 45 -4.66 -7.21 16.81
C ARG A 45 -3.30 -7.08 17.49
N MET A 46 -3.23 -7.07 18.81
CA MET A 46 -1.95 -7.08 19.53
C MET A 46 -1.16 -8.37 19.29
N GLU A 47 -1.81 -9.53 19.21
CA GLU A 47 -1.14 -10.80 18.91
C GLU A 47 -0.66 -10.88 17.45
N GLU A 48 -1.44 -10.33 16.51
CA GLU A 48 -0.99 -10.17 15.12
C GLU A 48 0.27 -9.29 15.03
N ILE A 49 0.28 -8.14 15.70
CA ILE A 49 1.44 -7.22 15.71
C ILE A 49 2.67 -7.88 16.37
N LYS A 50 2.49 -8.75 17.37
CA LYS A 50 3.60 -9.49 17.99
C LYS A 50 4.24 -10.48 17.02
N GLN A 51 3.45 -11.13 16.18
CA GLN A 51 3.89 -12.12 15.20
C GLN A 51 4.43 -11.49 13.92
N ASP A 52 4.13 -10.20 13.69
CA ASP A 52 4.59 -9.48 12.50
C ASP A 52 6.10 -9.21 12.54
N THR A 53 6.84 -10.06 11.84
CA THR A 53 8.30 -9.97 11.64
C THR A 53 8.62 -9.26 10.31
N SER A 54 7.59 -8.77 9.61
CA SER A 54 7.74 -8.33 8.23
C SER A 54 8.36 -6.93 8.19
N THR A 55 9.60 -6.84 7.71
CA THR A 55 10.21 -5.55 7.34
C THR A 55 9.75 -5.11 5.94
N LEU A 56 8.51 -5.44 5.56
CA LEU A 56 7.91 -5.00 4.32
C LEU A 56 7.43 -3.55 4.52
N LEU A 57 8.37 -2.62 4.31
CA LEU A 57 8.13 -1.26 3.81
C LEU A 57 6.80 -0.64 4.25
N VAL A 58 6.69 -0.23 5.51
CA VAL A 58 5.58 0.62 5.91
C VAL A 58 5.68 1.98 5.21
N PRO A 59 4.63 2.42 4.51
CA PRO A 59 4.49 3.81 4.14
C PRO A 59 4.28 4.61 5.43
N ALA A 60 5.12 5.61 5.68
CA ALA A 60 5.00 6.51 6.82
C ALA A 60 3.63 7.23 6.82
N GLN A 61 2.63 6.64 7.49
CA GLN A 61 1.40 7.33 7.88
C GLN A 61 1.77 8.25 9.05
N GLY A 62 1.78 9.54 8.78
CA GLY A 62 2.26 10.57 9.69
C GLY A 62 2.92 11.77 9.02
N ARG A 63 3.11 11.76 7.70
CA ARG A 63 3.36 12.98 6.94
C ARG A 63 2.06 13.40 6.29
N THR A 64 1.70 14.68 6.49
CA THR A 64 0.80 15.50 5.65
C THR A 64 0.31 14.75 4.41
N GLU A 65 -1.01 14.57 4.29
CA GLU A 65 -1.64 13.88 3.15
C GLU A 65 -0.81 14.06 1.89
N PRO A 66 -0.26 12.97 1.31
CA PRO A 66 0.46 13.10 0.06
C PRO A 66 -0.50 13.77 -0.93
N PRO A 67 -0.02 14.70 -1.79
CA PRO A 67 -0.87 15.33 -2.78
C PRO A 67 -1.70 14.24 -3.48
N ALA A 68 -2.99 14.44 -3.71
CA ALA A 68 -3.89 13.40 -4.22
C ALA A 68 -3.29 12.62 -5.42
N ASP A 69 -2.53 13.30 -6.28
CA ASP A 69 -1.80 12.70 -7.39
C ASP A 69 -0.73 11.68 -6.99
N MET A 70 -0.04 11.86 -5.87
CA MET A 70 0.93 10.91 -5.32
C MET A 70 0.25 9.68 -4.71
N ALA A 71 -0.93 9.85 -4.10
CA ALA A 71 -1.74 8.73 -3.62
C ALA A 71 -2.25 7.87 -4.78
N VAL A 72 -2.80 8.50 -5.83
CA VAL A 72 -3.25 7.83 -7.06
C VAL A 72 -2.10 7.10 -7.74
N LYS A 73 -0.93 7.74 -7.90
CA LYS A 73 0.26 7.10 -8.46
C LYS A 73 0.68 5.84 -7.69
N ARG A 74 0.55 5.87 -6.36
CA ARG A 74 0.89 4.73 -5.50
C ARG A 74 -0.11 3.59 -5.68
N ALA A 75 -1.41 3.87 -5.59
CA ALA A 75 -2.47 2.89 -5.78
C ALA A 75 -2.37 2.20 -7.16
N VAL A 76 -2.15 2.98 -8.23
CA VAL A 76 -1.96 2.42 -9.58
C VAL A 76 -0.76 1.48 -9.63
N ARG A 77 0.38 1.86 -9.03
CA ARG A 77 1.57 1.01 -9.01
C ARG A 77 1.35 -0.28 -8.24
N GLU A 78 0.59 -0.25 -7.16
CA GLU A 78 0.23 -1.44 -6.37
C GLU A 78 -0.63 -2.41 -7.18
N ILE A 79 -1.67 -1.91 -7.87
CA ILE A 79 -2.50 -2.71 -8.78
C ILE A 79 -1.64 -3.37 -9.86
N GLN A 80 -0.79 -2.59 -10.53
CA GLN A 80 0.10 -3.10 -11.58
C GLN A 80 1.10 -4.13 -11.05
N ALA A 81 1.62 -3.94 -9.84
CA ALA A 81 2.53 -4.89 -9.20
C ALA A 81 1.82 -6.20 -8.86
N GLN A 82 0.60 -6.12 -8.34
CA GLN A 82 -0.19 -7.29 -7.97
C GLN A 82 -0.57 -8.13 -9.19
N LEU A 83 -1.01 -7.51 -10.30
CA LEU A 83 -1.28 -8.23 -11.54
C LEU A 83 -0.05 -8.95 -12.07
N ARG A 84 1.12 -8.30 -12.04
CA ARG A 84 2.38 -8.89 -12.51
C ARG A 84 2.94 -9.97 -11.59
N ALA A 85 2.58 -9.95 -10.31
CA ALA A 85 2.91 -11.02 -9.37
C ALA A 85 2.09 -12.29 -9.65
N VAL A 86 0.87 -12.14 -10.17
CA VAL A 86 -0.04 -13.26 -10.48
C VAL A 86 0.29 -13.87 -11.84
N ALA A 87 0.59 -13.05 -12.84
CA ALA A 87 0.77 -13.52 -14.21
C ALA A 87 1.74 -12.62 -15.01
N GLY A 88 2.38 -13.21 -16.03
CA GLY A 88 3.20 -12.46 -16.97
C GLY A 88 2.36 -11.50 -17.83
N ALA A 89 3.01 -10.47 -18.40
CA ALA A 89 2.33 -9.49 -19.24
C ALA A 89 1.66 -10.12 -20.48
N GLY A 90 2.25 -11.18 -21.04
CA GLY A 90 1.66 -11.95 -22.15
C GLY A 90 0.38 -12.67 -21.75
N ASP A 91 0.41 -13.37 -20.62
CA ASP A 91 -0.75 -14.10 -20.08
C ASP A 91 -1.92 -13.16 -19.76
N LEU A 92 -1.63 -11.97 -19.19
CA LEU A 92 -2.63 -10.94 -18.91
C LEU A 92 -3.28 -10.40 -20.20
N LEU A 93 -2.51 -10.26 -21.29
CA LEU A 93 -3.05 -9.86 -22.59
C LEU A 93 -3.92 -10.95 -23.22
N ASP A 94 -3.48 -12.20 -23.14
CA ASP A 94 -4.25 -13.30 -23.69
C ASP A 94 -5.54 -13.56 -22.90
N ALA A 95 -5.51 -13.38 -21.58
CA ALA A 95 -6.71 -13.34 -20.75
C ALA A 95 -7.65 -12.21 -21.17
N ALA A 96 -7.12 -11.00 -21.37
CA ALA A 96 -7.92 -9.87 -21.84
C ALA A 96 -8.59 -10.14 -23.19
N LYS A 97 -7.88 -10.75 -24.16
CA LYS A 97 -8.48 -11.12 -25.46
C LYS A 97 -9.63 -12.11 -25.32
N LYS A 98 -9.50 -13.11 -24.45
CA LYS A 98 -10.56 -14.11 -24.21
C LYS A 98 -11.79 -13.50 -23.54
N LEU A 99 -11.59 -12.49 -22.69
CA LEU A 99 -12.67 -11.82 -21.97
C LEU A 99 -13.36 -10.73 -22.81
N ASP A 100 -12.78 -10.30 -23.92
CA ASP A 100 -13.21 -9.11 -24.66
C ASP A 100 -14.66 -9.20 -25.16
N GLU A 101 -15.09 -10.37 -25.61
CA GLU A 101 -16.43 -10.58 -26.15
C GLU A 101 -17.52 -10.58 -25.07
N ALA A 102 -17.21 -11.13 -23.89
CA ALA A 102 -18.21 -11.32 -22.83
C ALA A 102 -18.15 -10.21 -21.76
N TYR A 103 -16.96 -9.65 -21.52
CA TYR A 103 -16.66 -8.71 -20.45
C TYR A 103 -15.64 -7.66 -20.91
N PRO A 104 -16.04 -6.73 -21.82
CA PRO A 104 -15.12 -5.77 -22.43
C PRO A 104 -14.46 -4.84 -21.41
N GLU A 105 -15.17 -4.45 -20.34
CA GLU A 105 -14.64 -3.59 -19.27
C GLU A 105 -13.52 -4.27 -18.48
N ILE A 106 -13.65 -5.58 -18.22
CA ILE A 106 -12.63 -6.36 -17.52
C ILE A 106 -11.42 -6.56 -18.43
N ALA A 107 -11.65 -6.82 -19.71
CA ALA A 107 -10.59 -6.91 -20.70
C ALA A 107 -9.79 -5.60 -20.80
N GLU A 108 -10.47 -4.46 -20.80
CA GLU A 108 -9.82 -3.15 -20.79
C GLU A 108 -8.99 -2.92 -19.51
N PHE A 109 -9.55 -3.25 -18.34
CA PHE A 109 -8.82 -3.18 -17.07
C PHE A 109 -7.50 -3.97 -17.12
N LEU A 110 -7.54 -5.21 -17.61
CA LEU A 110 -6.36 -6.06 -17.72
C LEU A 110 -5.33 -5.50 -18.72
N ARG A 111 -5.77 -4.95 -19.85
CA ARG A 111 -4.88 -4.29 -20.83
C ARG A 111 -4.18 -3.09 -20.20
N VAL A 112 -4.95 -2.22 -19.54
CA VAL A 112 -4.45 -0.97 -18.95
C VAL A 112 -3.52 -1.22 -17.77
N TYR A 113 -3.91 -2.03 -16.79
CA TYR A 113 -3.09 -2.24 -15.60
C TYR A 113 -2.03 -3.33 -15.78
N GLY A 114 -2.27 -4.34 -16.61
CA GLY A 114 -1.30 -5.41 -16.86
C GLY A 114 -0.13 -4.94 -17.73
N THR A 115 -0.42 -4.18 -18.79
CA THR A 115 0.58 -3.93 -19.86
C THR A 115 0.83 -2.48 -20.21
N ALA A 116 -0.11 -1.56 -19.96
CA ALA A 116 0.09 -0.16 -20.29
C ALA A 116 1.07 0.53 -19.34
N ARG A 117 1.56 1.70 -19.78
CA ARG A 117 2.47 2.52 -18.98
C ARG A 117 1.69 3.11 -17.80
N THR A 118 2.38 3.35 -16.69
CA THR A 118 1.77 3.93 -15.48
C THR A 118 0.97 5.23 -15.73
N PRO A 119 1.37 6.16 -16.63
CA PRO A 119 0.55 7.33 -16.97
C PRO A 119 -0.83 6.98 -17.53
N ASP A 120 -0.92 5.97 -18.39
CA ASP A 120 -2.19 5.55 -19.02
C ASP A 120 -3.12 4.92 -17.96
N ALA A 121 -2.53 4.12 -17.08
CA ALA A 121 -3.24 3.51 -15.95
C ALA A 121 -3.75 4.54 -14.93
N ILE A 122 -3.02 5.65 -14.73
CA ILE A 122 -3.49 6.78 -13.92
C ILE A 122 -4.67 7.48 -14.59
N ALA A 123 -4.60 7.73 -15.90
CA ALA A 123 -5.69 8.35 -16.64
C ALA A 123 -6.95 7.48 -16.65
N TYR A 124 -6.81 6.15 -16.66
CA TYR A 124 -7.92 5.22 -16.51
C TYR A 124 -8.48 5.23 -15.08
N TYR A 125 -7.61 5.19 -14.07
CA TYR A 125 -8.01 5.26 -12.65
C TYR A 125 -8.84 6.52 -12.38
N LYS A 126 -8.39 7.69 -12.83
CA LYS A 126 -9.11 8.96 -12.65
C LYS A 126 -10.46 9.04 -13.37
N ARG A 127 -10.69 8.19 -14.38
CA ARG A 127 -11.98 8.12 -15.08
C ARG A 127 -13.00 7.23 -14.37
N HIS A 128 -12.54 6.34 -13.49
CA HIS A 128 -13.37 5.34 -12.79
C HIS A 128 -13.31 5.44 -11.25
N ALA A 129 -12.66 6.49 -10.72
CA ALA A 129 -12.58 6.81 -9.28
C ALA A 129 -13.51 7.97 -8.96
#